data_AF-A0A090X090-F1
#
_entry.id   AF-A0A090X090-F1
#
_cell.length_a   1.000
_cell.length_b   1.000
_cell.length_c   1.000
_cell.angle_alpha   90.00
_cell.angle_beta   90.00
_cell.angle_gamma   90.00
#
_symmetry.space_group_name_H-M   'P 1'
#
loop_
_entity.id
_entity.type
_entity.pdbx_description
1 polymer ?
#
loop_
_entity_poly.entity_id
_entity_poly.type
_entity_poly.pdbx_seq_one_letter_code
_entity_poly.pdbx_strand_id
1 'polypeptide(L)'
;MPNDLEYVVKDALMMCDKGALPGPFSPTSNTHVKINGCLVTTMADKAPMTNIPSFGACSLKNGSPCTPATTNWMDTYKVKVKGQQTILFKSKMPCSTGGVK
;
A
#
# COMPACT_ATOMS: atom_id res chain seq x y z
N MET A 1 -13.86 9.97 5.28
CA MET A 1 -12.82 8.92 5.41
C MET A 1 -13.15 7.82 4.42
N PRO A 2 -12.16 7.22 3.74
CA PRO A 2 -12.39 6.10 2.83
C PRO A 2 -13.02 4.92 3.56
N ASN A 3 -13.85 4.14 2.87
CA ASN A 3 -14.40 2.90 3.39
C ASN A 3 -13.34 1.78 3.34
N ASP A 4 -13.30 0.91 4.36
CA ASP A 4 -12.40 -0.24 4.47
C ASP A 4 -12.39 -1.16 3.23
N LEU A 5 -13.50 -1.20 2.49
CA LEU A 5 -13.67 -2.03 1.30
C LEU A 5 -13.36 -1.32 -0.03
N GLU A 6 -12.91 -0.06 0.00
CA GLU A 6 -12.48 0.63 -1.21
C GLU A 6 -11.18 0.04 -1.75
N TYR A 7 -11.10 -0.12 -3.07
CA TYR A 7 -9.87 -0.59 -3.73
C TYR A 7 -8.76 0.44 -3.60
N VAL A 8 -7.55 -0.03 -3.31
CA VAL A 8 -6.36 0.78 -3.51
C VAL A 8 -6.08 0.85 -5.02
N VAL A 9 -5.84 2.06 -5.51
CA VAL A 9 -5.70 2.34 -6.94
C VAL A 9 -4.38 3.07 -7.22
N LYS A 10 -4.06 3.24 -8.51
CA LYS A 10 -2.93 4.07 -8.96
C LYS A 10 -2.96 5.46 -8.30
N ASP A 11 -1.78 5.94 -7.92
CA ASP A 11 -1.54 7.26 -7.28
C ASP A 11 -2.13 7.40 -5.87
N ALA A 12 -2.46 6.28 -5.21
CA ALA A 12 -2.85 6.28 -3.80
C ALA A 12 -1.69 6.72 -2.88
N LEU A 13 -2.05 7.11 -1.66
CA LEU A 13 -1.10 7.55 -0.64
C LEU A 13 -1.03 6.55 0.53
N MET A 14 0.18 6.28 1.02
CA MET A 14 0.47 5.43 2.16
C MET A 14 0.92 6.24 3.38
N MET A 15 0.30 6.04 4.52
CA MET A 15 0.64 6.64 5.81
C MET A 15 0.70 5.55 6.87
N CYS A 16 1.86 5.35 7.50
CA CYS A 16 2.01 4.47 8.65
C CYS A 16 1.15 4.98 9.82
N ASP A 17 0.65 4.09 10.68
CA ASP A 17 -0.06 4.44 11.92
C ASP A 17 0.78 5.32 12.89
N LYS A 18 2.12 5.22 12.81
CA LYS A 18 3.09 6.09 13.49
C LYS A 18 3.66 7.18 12.57
N GLY A 19 3.07 7.36 11.40
CA GLY A 19 3.52 8.33 10.40
C GLY A 19 3.02 9.74 10.71
N ALA A 20 3.81 10.74 10.34
CA ALA A 20 3.44 12.15 10.40
C ALA A 20 2.91 12.68 9.07
N LEU A 21 3.36 12.11 7.95
CA LEU A 21 2.97 12.51 6.59
C LEU A 21 2.83 11.27 5.70
N PRO A 22 1.94 11.28 4.69
CA PRO A 22 1.83 10.20 3.72
C PRO A 22 2.99 10.20 2.70
N GLY A 23 3.27 9.04 2.13
CA GLY A 23 4.15 8.81 0.98
C GLY A 23 3.39 8.23 -0.22
N PRO A 24 3.98 8.30 -1.43
CA PRO A 24 3.32 7.84 -2.65
C PRO A 24 3.29 6.31 -2.79
N PHE A 25 2.27 5.79 -3.48
CA PHE A 25 2.16 4.40 -3.91
C PHE A 25 1.77 4.29 -5.38
N SER A 26 2.53 3.50 -6.13
CA SER A 26 2.35 3.35 -7.58
C SER A 26 2.37 1.89 -8.01
N PRO A 27 1.24 1.27 -8.41
CA PRO A 27 1.21 -0.15 -8.77
C PRO A 27 2.15 -0.48 -9.93
N THR A 28 2.75 -1.67 -9.87
CA THR A 28 3.62 -2.24 -10.91
C THR A 28 3.08 -3.56 -11.45
N SER A 29 2.25 -4.27 -10.69
CA SER A 29 1.73 -5.59 -11.04
C SER A 29 0.61 -5.56 -12.09
N ASN A 30 -0.22 -4.52 -12.06
CA ASN A 30 -1.36 -4.31 -12.94
C ASN A 30 -1.27 -2.95 -13.64
N THR A 31 -1.21 -2.96 -14.98
CA THR A 31 -1.10 -1.76 -15.81
C THR A 31 -2.33 -1.48 -16.67
N HIS A 32 -3.31 -2.40 -16.71
CA HIS A 32 -4.44 -2.31 -17.65
C HIS A 32 -5.82 -2.60 -17.03
N VAL A 33 -5.93 -3.51 -16.05
CA VAL A 33 -7.23 -3.96 -15.54
C VAL A 33 -7.82 -2.93 -14.59
N LYS A 34 -9.04 -2.48 -14.88
CA LYS A 34 -9.73 -1.45 -14.10
C LYS A 34 -10.99 -2.01 -13.45
N ILE A 35 -11.29 -1.55 -12.25
CA ILE A 35 -12.58 -1.76 -11.58
C ILE A 35 -13.18 -0.38 -11.36
N ASN A 36 -14.42 -0.18 -11.80
CA ASN A 36 -15.09 1.14 -11.82
C ASN A 36 -14.24 2.24 -12.48
N GLY A 37 -13.50 1.90 -13.53
CA GLY A 37 -12.64 2.85 -14.25
C GLY A 37 -11.28 3.12 -13.59
N CYS A 38 -11.04 2.64 -12.37
CA CYS A 38 -9.79 2.86 -11.64
C CYS A 38 -8.83 1.67 -11.77
N LEU A 39 -7.54 1.95 -11.94
CA LEU A 39 -6.50 0.92 -12.02
C LEU A 39 -6.21 0.37 -10.62
N VAL A 40 -6.78 -0.80 -10.30
CA VAL A 40 -6.67 -1.42 -8.98
C VAL A 40 -5.33 -2.10 -8.76
N THR A 41 -4.93 -2.20 -7.50
CA THR A 41 -3.66 -2.81 -7.09
C THR A 41 -3.86 -4.19 -6.49
N THR A 42 -2.79 -4.97 -6.45
CA THR A 42 -2.81 -6.37 -6.01
C THR A 42 -1.71 -6.64 -5.00
N MET A 43 -1.82 -7.75 -4.27
CA MET A 43 -0.81 -8.18 -3.29
C MET A 43 0.60 -8.39 -3.87
N ALA A 44 0.75 -8.40 -5.21
CA ALA A 44 2.05 -8.41 -5.87
C ALA A 44 2.71 -7.02 -5.89
N ASP A 45 1.98 -5.94 -5.65
CA ASP A 45 2.52 -4.58 -5.49
C ASP A 45 3.22 -4.44 -4.13
N LYS A 46 4.37 -5.11 -3.97
CA LYS A 46 5.15 -5.16 -2.72
C LYS A 46 6.67 -4.99 -2.90
N ALA A 47 7.10 -4.42 -4.02
CA ALA A 47 8.50 -4.13 -4.27
C ALA A 47 8.92 -2.83 -3.55
N PRO A 48 9.74 -2.93 -2.48
CA PRO A 48 10.25 -1.76 -1.76
C PRO A 48 11.09 -0.90 -2.70
N MET A 49 11.14 0.42 -2.45
CA MET A 49 11.91 1.37 -3.27
C MET A 49 11.49 1.50 -4.74
N THR A 50 10.54 0.68 -5.20
CA THR A 50 9.97 0.75 -6.55
C THR A 50 8.53 1.25 -6.50
N ASN A 51 7.60 0.43 -5.99
CA ASN A 51 6.19 0.82 -5.87
C ASN A 51 5.81 1.25 -4.46
N ILE A 52 6.62 0.89 -3.46
CA ILE A 52 6.49 1.31 -2.07
C ILE A 52 7.81 1.96 -1.63
N PRO A 53 8.07 3.22 -2.00
CA PRO A 53 9.31 3.91 -1.64
C PRO A 53 9.39 4.24 -0.15
N SER A 54 8.27 4.66 0.46
CA SER A 54 8.15 4.85 1.90
C SER A 54 6.68 4.90 2.32
N PHE A 55 6.41 4.72 3.61
CA PHE A 55 5.12 5.08 4.21
C PHE A 55 5.07 6.54 4.70
N GLY A 56 5.92 7.40 4.11
CA GLY A 56 6.08 8.81 4.49
C GLY A 56 6.93 9.02 5.74
N ALA A 57 6.79 10.18 6.39
CA ALA A 57 7.62 10.56 7.54
C ALA A 57 7.25 9.76 8.79
N CYS A 58 8.23 9.19 9.50
CA CYS A 58 8.00 8.39 10.72
C CYS A 58 8.27 9.19 11.99
N SER A 59 7.30 9.28 12.90
CA SER A 59 7.48 9.93 14.21
C SER A 59 8.52 9.21 15.08
N LEU A 60 8.58 7.87 15.02
CA LEU A 60 9.56 7.07 15.76
C LEU A 60 11.00 7.22 15.25
N LYS A 61 11.19 7.82 14.07
CA LYS A 61 12.50 8.11 13.48
C LYS A 61 12.77 9.61 13.35
N ASN A 62 12.18 10.44 14.23
CA ASN A 62 12.34 11.90 14.23
C ASN A 62 12.02 12.54 12.86
N GLY A 63 10.97 12.05 12.18
CA GLY A 63 10.55 12.55 10.87
C GLY A 63 11.26 11.88 9.67
N SER A 64 12.23 11.01 9.88
CA SER A 64 12.90 10.29 8.79
C SER A 64 11.93 9.34 8.04
N PRO A 65 12.20 9.01 6.77
CA PRO A 65 11.32 8.14 5.97
C PRO A 65 11.06 6.78 6.62
N CYS A 66 9.78 6.38 6.63
CA CYS A 66 9.31 5.09 7.12
C CYS A 66 9.53 4.02 6.06
N THR A 67 10.43 3.07 6.34
CA THR A 67 10.77 2.00 5.41
C THR A 67 9.79 0.82 5.55
N PRO A 68 9.18 0.34 4.47
CA PRO A 68 8.35 -0.86 4.50
C PRO A 68 9.15 -2.08 4.94
N ALA A 69 8.57 -2.96 5.76
CA ALA A 69 9.13 -4.29 5.96
C ALA A 69 8.76 -5.10 4.72
N THR A 70 9.75 -5.63 3.99
CA THR A 70 9.58 -6.45 2.78
C THR A 70 8.80 -7.73 3.07
N THR A 71 7.48 -7.59 3.20
CA THR A 71 6.55 -8.60 3.67
C THR A 71 5.31 -8.61 2.78
N ASN A 72 4.47 -9.63 2.94
CA ASN A 72 3.22 -9.72 2.20
C ASN A 72 2.17 -8.75 2.76
N TRP A 73 1.31 -8.26 1.88
CA TRP A 73 0.09 -7.56 2.28
C TRP A 73 -0.82 -8.47 3.11
N MET A 74 -1.37 -7.91 4.19
CA MET A 74 -2.35 -8.51 5.07
C MET A 74 -3.75 -7.94 4.74
N ASP A 75 -4.80 -8.65 5.16
CA ASP A 75 -6.20 -8.23 4.95
C ASP A 75 -6.55 -7.91 3.48
N THR A 76 -5.98 -8.68 2.55
CA THR A 76 -6.27 -8.60 1.11
C THR A 76 -7.69 -9.07 0.80
N TYR A 77 -8.13 -8.86 -0.45
CA TYR A 77 -9.46 -9.21 -0.90
C TYR A 77 -9.46 -10.29 -1.99
N LYS A 78 -10.40 -11.23 -1.86
CA LYS A 78 -10.51 -12.45 -2.67
C LYS A 78 -10.61 -12.23 -4.19
N VAL A 79 -11.01 -11.03 -4.63
CA VAL A 79 -11.05 -10.69 -6.06
C VAL A 79 -9.63 -10.69 -6.61
N LYS A 80 -9.41 -11.48 -7.66
CA LYS A 80 -8.09 -11.64 -8.29
C LYS A 80 -7.98 -10.82 -9.56
N VAL A 81 -6.87 -10.10 -9.69
CA VAL A 81 -6.45 -9.43 -10.92
C VAL A 81 -5.09 -10.00 -11.30
N LYS A 82 -4.96 -10.47 -12.55
CA LYS A 82 -3.74 -11.16 -13.03
C LYS A 82 -3.27 -12.30 -12.09
N GLY A 83 -4.23 -13.02 -11.50
CA GLY A 83 -3.98 -14.15 -10.59
C GLY A 83 -3.66 -13.77 -9.14
N GLN A 84 -3.55 -12.48 -8.81
CA GLN A 84 -3.18 -11.99 -7.48
C GLN A 84 -4.38 -11.33 -6.79
N GLN A 85 -4.54 -11.54 -5.48
CA GLN A 85 -5.60 -10.90 -4.70
C GLN A 85 -5.45 -9.38 -4.71
N THR A 86 -6.58 -8.67 -4.68
CA THR A 86 -6.62 -7.21 -4.68
C THR A 86 -6.36 -6.65 -3.28
N ILE A 87 -5.83 -5.42 -3.21
CA ILE A 87 -5.61 -4.69 -1.96
C ILE A 87 -6.72 -3.66 -1.79
N LEU A 88 -7.25 -3.56 -0.57
CA LEU A 88 -8.27 -2.58 -0.19
C LEU A 88 -7.71 -1.58 0.81
N PHE A 89 -8.47 -0.54 1.12
CA PHE A 89 -8.07 0.49 2.08
C PHE A 89 -7.70 -0.08 3.46
N LYS A 90 -8.40 -1.14 3.90
CA LYS A 90 -8.09 -1.85 5.15
C LYS A 90 -6.83 -2.73 5.10
N SER A 91 -6.32 -3.03 3.90
CA SER A 91 -5.21 -3.97 3.73
C SER A 91 -3.92 -3.37 4.27
N LYS A 92 -3.12 -4.21 4.93
CA LYS A 92 -2.01 -3.72 5.75
C LYS A 92 -0.64 -4.24 5.35
N MET A 93 0.40 -3.46 5.59
CA MET A 93 1.80 -3.86 5.50
C MET A 93 2.61 -3.25 6.66
N PRO A 94 3.39 -4.07 7.40
CA PRO A 94 4.23 -3.56 8.46
C PRO A 94 5.42 -2.76 7.89
N CYS A 95 5.90 -1.80 8.68
CA CYS A 95 7.17 -1.12 8.45
C CYS A 95 8.29 -1.82 9.23
N SER A 96 9.55 -1.54 8.87
CA SER A 96 10.72 -2.13 9.54
C SER A 96 10.88 -1.69 11.00
N THR A 97 10.09 -0.71 11.45
CA THR A 97 10.10 -0.17 12.83
C THR A 97 8.95 -0.74 13.69
N GLY A 98 8.09 -1.59 13.12
CA GLY A 98 6.99 -2.25 13.83
C GLY A 98 5.63 -1.54 13.75
N GLY A 99 5.54 -0.40 13.07
CA GLY A 99 4.26 0.22 12.70
C GLY A 99 3.57 -0.57 11.58
N VAL A 100 2.27 -0.35 11.42
CA VAL A 100 1.48 -0.89 10.32
C VAL A 100 0.78 0.25 9.60
N LYS A 101 0.64 0.12 8.28
CA LYS A 101 -0.44 0.80 7.58
C LYS A 101 -1.34 -0.29 7.07
#